data_AF-A0A8S2B5I8-F1
#
_entry.id   AF-A0A8S2B5I8-F1
#
_cell.length_a   1.000
_cell.length_b   1.000
_cell.length_c   1.000
_cell.angle_alpha   90.00
_cell.angle_beta   90.00
_cell.angle_gamma   90.00
#
_symmetry.space_group_name_H-M   'P 1'
#
loop_
_entity.id
_entity.type
_entity.pdbx_description
1 polymer ?
#
loop_
_entity_poly.entity_id
_entity_poly.type
_entity_poly.pdbx_seq_one_letter_code
_entity_poly.pdbx_strand_id
1 'polypeptide(L)'
;MIKKCPAGDCNYVIEFHQENDDDDEYSLNVVCLCGHIFCWRCRLESHRPVTCNKASDWLSSASRKLSDESFSLCSTKTKTVTCPRCLCSLESDTKMPQFLTCVCRLRFCSRCLRSEEAHKIEAVDSGFCVKTEVGILCEDRWNVCQNLLEQAKSNLEAFEESNIKKPSDLLREQDIMIIREGLMLIVQCRRVLKWCCVYDYFYTEYENSKKEYLRYLQGNAIAALQSYSNTLQEQKDIVLTAATYEECSFFRHTVPTATSNIGNYFYYFIKTLQDGLVDVKVKSYNGGAGPFWYCDRCTYANTWHDKECEMCYDDSASLVGELSDLSLNKVS
;
A
#
# COMPACT_ATOMS: atom_id res chain seq x y z
N MET A 1 22.78 19.39 -4.76
CA MET A 1 22.96 18.69 -3.45
C MET A 1 23.34 17.24 -3.71
N ILE A 2 24.17 16.61 -2.87
CA ILE A 2 24.70 15.26 -3.11
C ILE A 2 24.40 14.35 -1.90
N LYS A 3 23.88 13.12 -2.12
CA LYS A 3 23.62 12.14 -1.04
C LYS A 3 24.00 10.71 -1.48
N LYS A 4 24.61 9.93 -0.57
CA LYS A 4 24.93 8.50 -0.78
C LYS A 4 23.67 7.63 -0.75
N CYS A 5 23.59 6.57 -1.55
CA CYS A 5 22.54 5.55 -1.42
C CYS A 5 22.51 4.93 0.00
N PRO A 6 21.34 4.79 0.64
CA PRO A 6 21.21 4.15 1.96
C PRO A 6 21.43 2.63 1.99
N ALA A 7 21.47 1.95 0.84
CA ALA A 7 21.68 0.51 0.80
C ALA A 7 23.09 0.14 1.28
N GLY A 8 23.19 -0.88 2.14
CA GLY A 8 24.44 -1.27 2.82
C GLY A 8 25.60 -1.57 1.86
N ASP A 9 25.32 -2.27 0.76
CA ASP A 9 26.33 -2.71 -0.21
C ASP A 9 26.45 -1.77 -1.42
N CYS A 10 25.93 -0.54 -1.32
CA CYS A 10 25.89 0.41 -2.44
C CYS A 10 26.80 1.62 -2.22
N ASN A 11 27.68 1.88 -3.19
CA ASN A 11 28.57 3.05 -3.19
C ASN A 11 28.14 4.17 -4.14
N TYR A 12 26.98 4.02 -4.80
CA TYR A 12 26.45 5.09 -5.65
C TYR A 12 26.09 6.33 -4.83
N VAL A 13 26.36 7.47 -5.44
CA VAL A 13 26.04 8.78 -4.91
C VAL A 13 25.12 9.46 -5.91
N ILE A 14 24.07 10.08 -5.40
CA ILE A 14 23.05 10.75 -6.19
C ILE A 14 23.28 12.25 -6.06
N GLU A 15 23.52 12.89 -7.20
CA GLU A 15 23.51 14.34 -7.34
C GLU A 15 22.12 14.80 -7.75
N PHE A 16 21.56 15.71 -6.99
CA PHE A 16 20.26 16.31 -7.22
C PHE A 16 20.44 17.80 -7.52
N HIS A 17 20.14 18.20 -8.75
CA HIS A 17 20.11 19.59 -9.19
C HIS A 17 18.68 20.09 -9.02
N GLN A 18 18.40 20.77 -7.90
CA GLN A 18 17.11 21.42 -7.72
C GLN A 18 17.27 22.90 -8.06
N GLU A 19 16.50 23.39 -9.04
CA GLU A 19 16.47 24.80 -9.43
C GLU A 19 15.37 25.61 -8.72
N ASN A 20 14.40 24.97 -8.03
CA ASN A 20 13.35 25.69 -7.29
C ASN A 20 12.97 25.00 -5.98
N ASP A 21 12.88 25.81 -4.94
CA ASP A 21 12.60 25.50 -3.53
C ASP A 21 11.09 25.29 -3.28
N ASP A 22 10.38 24.65 -4.22
CA ASP A 22 8.97 24.39 -4.03
C ASP A 22 8.78 23.30 -2.97
N ASP A 23 8.00 23.68 -1.96
CA ASP A 23 7.67 22.99 -0.72
C ASP A 23 6.79 21.76 -1.00
N ASP A 24 7.30 20.81 -1.81
CA ASP A 24 6.60 19.58 -2.12
C ASP A 24 6.42 18.79 -0.81
N GLU A 25 5.19 18.81 -0.29
CA GLU A 25 4.76 18.09 0.91
C GLU A 25 5.10 16.58 0.83
N TYR A 26 5.20 16.07 -0.41
CA TYR A 26 5.50 14.69 -0.72
C TYR A 26 6.99 14.45 -0.97
N SER A 27 7.51 13.39 -0.35
CA SER A 27 8.87 12.90 -0.56
C SER A 27 9.23 12.72 -2.03
N LEU A 28 10.35 13.30 -2.46
CA LEU A 28 10.98 12.98 -3.75
C LEU A 28 11.51 11.55 -3.72
N ASN A 29 10.98 10.72 -4.62
CA ASN A 29 11.42 9.34 -4.79
C ASN A 29 12.71 9.32 -5.59
N VAL A 30 13.73 8.63 -5.07
CA VAL A 30 15.00 8.43 -5.75
C VAL A 30 15.20 6.96 -6.00
N VAL A 31 15.42 6.60 -7.26
CA VAL A 31 15.77 5.24 -7.68
C VAL A 31 17.28 5.19 -7.91
N CYS A 32 17.98 4.44 -7.07
CA CYS A 32 19.41 4.19 -7.26
C CYS A 32 19.62 3.13 -8.35
N LEU A 33 20.76 3.18 -9.05
CA LEU A 33 21.15 2.15 -10.02
C LEU A 33 21.22 0.73 -9.44
N CYS A 34 21.53 0.61 -8.14
CA CYS A 34 21.48 -0.66 -7.41
C CYS A 34 20.05 -1.18 -7.12
N GLY A 35 19.01 -0.51 -7.63
CA GLY A 35 17.61 -0.86 -7.41
C GLY A 35 17.04 -0.43 -6.07
N HIS A 36 17.84 0.13 -5.15
CA HIS A 36 17.34 0.67 -3.89
C HIS A 36 16.58 1.98 -4.13
N ILE A 37 15.43 2.12 -3.48
CA ILE A 37 14.53 3.27 -3.69
C ILE A 37 14.20 3.88 -2.34
N PHE A 38 14.55 5.14 -2.20
CA PHE A 38 14.48 5.86 -0.93
C PHE A 38 13.93 7.26 -1.13
N CYS A 39 13.42 7.84 -0.05
CA CYS A 39 13.01 9.23 0.00
C CYS A 39 14.25 10.13 0.08
N TRP A 40 14.36 11.11 -0.82
CA TRP A 40 15.44 12.10 -0.76
C TRP A 40 15.48 12.86 0.56
N ARG A 41 14.32 13.25 1.10
CA ARG A 41 14.16 14.07 2.31
C ARG A 41 14.55 13.31 3.58
N CYS A 42 13.84 12.23 3.92
CA CYS A 42 14.01 11.51 5.18
C CYS A 42 14.97 10.32 5.12
N ARG A 43 15.45 9.94 3.93
CA ARG A 43 16.38 8.80 3.71
C ARG A 43 15.78 7.41 3.99
N LEU A 44 14.54 7.34 4.47
CA LEU A 44 13.81 6.08 4.63
C LEU A 44 13.46 5.48 3.27
N GLU A 45 12.97 4.25 3.27
CA GLU A 45 12.34 3.64 2.10
C GLU A 45 11.31 4.60 1.49
N SER A 46 11.27 4.68 0.15
CA SER A 46 10.29 5.51 -0.57
C SER A 46 8.87 5.19 -0.09
N HIS A 47 8.18 6.19 0.45
CA HIS A 47 6.92 6.00 1.15
C HIS A 47 5.73 6.72 0.48
N ARG A 48 5.78 6.93 -0.84
CA ARG A 48 4.61 7.46 -1.57
C ARG A 48 3.43 6.49 -1.46
N PRO A 49 2.21 6.98 -1.16
CA PRO A 49 1.78 8.39 -1.19
C PRO A 49 1.86 9.15 0.15
N VAL A 50 2.38 8.57 1.23
CA VAL A 50 2.36 9.21 2.56
C VAL A 50 3.51 10.21 2.75
N THR A 51 3.32 11.19 3.63
CA THR A 51 4.35 12.18 4.00
C THR A 51 5.44 11.55 4.87
N CYS A 52 6.60 12.21 4.97
CA CYS A 52 7.73 11.72 5.78
C CYS A 52 7.35 11.54 7.26
N ASN A 53 6.55 12.48 7.80
CA ASN A 53 6.14 12.44 9.21
C ASN A 53 5.28 11.21 9.48
N LYS A 54 4.22 10.99 8.69
CA LYS A 54 3.35 9.80 8.82
C LYS A 54 4.10 8.49 8.60
N ALA A 55 5.07 8.48 7.68
CA ALA A 55 5.93 7.31 7.49
C ALA A 55 6.77 7.02 8.73
N SER A 56 7.37 8.04 9.33
CA SER A 56 8.13 7.94 10.58
C SER A 56 7.26 7.47 11.75
N ASP A 57 6.07 8.05 11.90
CA ASP A 57 5.11 7.70 12.95
C ASP A 57 4.68 6.24 12.86
N TRP A 58 4.36 5.77 11.64
CA TRP A 58 4.01 4.36 11.38
C TRP A 58 5.14 3.40 11.70
N LEU A 59 6.37 3.69 11.26
CA LEU A 59 7.50 2.81 11.54
C LEU A 59 7.82 2.77 13.04
N SER A 60 7.69 3.91 13.73
CA SER A 60 7.93 4.01 15.17
C SER A 60 6.85 3.29 15.99
N SER A 61 5.59 3.27 15.52
CA SER A 61 4.50 2.55 16.18
C SER A 61 4.57 1.05 15.90
N ALA A 62 4.93 0.62 14.69
CA ALA A 62 5.14 -0.78 14.34
C ALA A 62 6.26 -1.42 15.18
N SER A 63 7.31 -0.67 15.53
CA SER A 63 8.35 -1.15 16.44
C SER A 63 7.92 -1.23 17.92
N ARG A 64 6.84 -0.54 18.31
CA ARG A 64 6.33 -0.51 19.69
C ARG A 64 5.16 -1.46 19.94
N LYS A 65 4.35 -1.78 18.94
CA LYS A 65 3.11 -2.57 19.07
C LYS A 65 3.32 -4.09 19.00
N LEU A 66 4.22 -4.62 19.85
CA LEU A 66 4.18 -6.03 20.28
C LEU A 66 3.26 -6.23 21.50
N SER A 67 2.51 -5.21 21.94
CA SER A 67 1.78 -5.27 23.22
C SER A 67 0.49 -4.46 23.34
N ASP A 68 -0.07 -3.84 22.28
CA ASP A 68 -1.28 -3.03 22.43
C ASP A 68 -2.34 -3.29 21.35
N GLU A 69 -3.40 -3.99 21.76
CA GLU A 69 -4.66 -4.09 21.04
C GLU A 69 -5.42 -2.77 21.18
N SER A 70 -5.32 -1.86 20.21
CA SER A 70 -6.27 -0.75 20.17
C SER A 70 -6.58 -0.25 18.76
N PHE A 71 -7.89 -0.24 18.52
CA PHE A 71 -8.68 0.36 17.46
C PHE A 71 -8.54 -0.21 16.05
N SER A 72 -9.50 -1.08 15.73
CA SER A 72 -9.91 -1.37 14.38
C SER A 72 -11.40 -1.67 14.35
N LEU A 73 -12.20 -0.63 14.09
CA LEU A 73 -13.60 -0.79 13.73
C LEU A 73 -13.95 0.17 12.58
N CYS A 74 -14.17 -0.41 11.39
CA CYS A 74 -15.46 -0.21 10.72
C CYS A 74 -15.63 -1.28 9.65
N SER A 75 -16.66 -2.10 9.85
CA SER A 75 -17.15 -3.12 8.93
C SER A 75 -17.95 -2.41 7.84
N THR A 76 -17.39 -2.29 6.64
CA THR A 76 -18.19 -1.92 5.47
C THR A 76 -18.94 -3.17 5.00
N LYS A 77 -20.26 -3.06 4.82
CA LYS A 77 -21.06 -4.08 4.10
C LYS A 77 -20.73 -4.03 2.61
N THR A 78 -19.45 -4.14 2.25
CA THR A 78 -19.00 -4.20 0.87
C THR A 78 -19.25 -5.61 0.35
N LYS A 79 -19.93 -5.72 -0.80
CA LYS A 79 -20.16 -6.99 -1.54
C LYS A 79 -18.87 -7.53 -2.19
N THR A 80 -17.70 -7.23 -1.63
CA THR A 80 -16.40 -7.57 -2.21
C THR A 80 -15.57 -8.29 -1.18
N VAL A 81 -15.07 -9.47 -1.53
CA VAL A 81 -14.19 -10.27 -0.67
C VAL A 81 -12.75 -10.02 -1.07
N THR A 82 -11.88 -9.74 -0.10
CA THR A 82 -10.46 -9.49 -0.35
C THR A 82 -9.67 -10.78 -0.10
N CYS A 83 -8.82 -11.18 -1.05
CA CYS A 83 -7.95 -12.33 -0.89
C CYS A 83 -6.92 -12.09 0.22
N PRO A 84 -6.77 -12.96 1.22
CA PRO A 84 -5.82 -12.77 2.33
C PRO A 84 -4.35 -12.90 1.89
N ARG A 85 -4.06 -13.60 0.78
CA ARG A 85 -2.69 -13.84 0.31
C ARG A 85 -2.15 -12.71 -0.56
N CYS A 86 -2.99 -12.13 -1.41
CA CYS A 86 -2.54 -11.15 -2.40
C CYS A 86 -3.31 -9.83 -2.37
N LEU A 87 -4.34 -9.73 -1.54
CA LEU A 87 -5.22 -8.57 -1.38
C LEU A 87 -6.03 -8.18 -2.64
N CYS A 88 -6.05 -9.02 -3.69
CA CYS A 88 -6.99 -8.85 -4.80
C CYS A 88 -8.43 -8.84 -4.29
N SER A 89 -9.23 -7.90 -4.79
CA SER A 89 -10.68 -7.86 -4.58
C SER A 89 -11.38 -8.83 -5.52
N LEU A 90 -12.36 -9.57 -5.00
CA LEU A 90 -13.25 -10.43 -5.77
C LEU A 90 -14.68 -9.92 -5.63
N GLU A 91 -15.38 -9.81 -6.76
CA GLU A 91 -16.81 -9.44 -6.80
C GLU A 91 -17.69 -10.59 -6.27
N SER A 92 -18.73 -10.26 -5.50
CA SER A 92 -19.69 -11.23 -4.96
C SER A 92 -21.05 -11.09 -5.65
N ASP A 93 -21.50 -12.19 -6.27
CA ASP A 93 -22.93 -12.39 -6.56
C ASP A 93 -23.70 -12.81 -5.29
N THR A 94 -25.03 -12.67 -5.34
CA THR A 94 -25.97 -12.89 -4.21
C THR A 94 -25.98 -14.30 -3.62
N LYS A 95 -25.26 -15.26 -4.21
CA LYS A 95 -25.04 -16.62 -3.70
C LYS A 95 -23.52 -16.89 -3.59
N MET A 96 -22.85 -16.25 -2.64
CA MET A 96 -21.41 -16.42 -2.48
C MET A 96 -21.07 -17.86 -2.08
N PRO A 97 -20.29 -18.60 -2.88
CA PRO A 97 -19.83 -19.93 -2.49
C PRO A 97 -18.98 -19.84 -1.21
N GLN A 98 -19.00 -20.89 -0.40
CA GLN A 98 -18.22 -20.94 0.85
C GLN A 98 -16.73 -20.77 0.59
N PHE A 99 -16.23 -21.24 -0.56
CA PHE A 99 -14.85 -21.08 -1.00
C PHE A 99 -14.75 -20.32 -2.32
N LEU A 100 -13.79 -19.40 -2.39
CA LEU A 100 -13.44 -18.61 -3.56
C LEU A 100 -12.04 -18.99 -4.03
N THR A 101 -11.81 -18.97 -5.34
CA THR A 101 -10.48 -19.14 -5.93
C THR A 101 -9.97 -17.78 -6.40
N CYS A 102 -8.86 -17.31 -5.84
CA CYS A 102 -8.21 -16.08 -6.27
C CYS A 102 -7.33 -16.31 -7.52
N VAL A 103 -7.05 -15.25 -8.27
CA VAL A 103 -6.04 -15.22 -9.34
C VAL A 103 -4.64 -15.64 -8.86
N CYS A 104 -4.33 -15.45 -7.56
CA CYS A 104 -3.10 -15.97 -6.95
C CYS A 104 -3.15 -17.49 -6.65
N ARG A 105 -4.16 -18.19 -7.16
CA ARG A 105 -4.45 -19.62 -7.00
C ARG A 105 -4.77 -20.06 -5.58
N LEU A 106 -4.84 -19.13 -4.62
CA LEU A 106 -5.35 -19.43 -3.29
C LEU A 106 -6.85 -19.75 -3.36
N ARG A 107 -7.24 -20.91 -2.84
CA ARG A 107 -8.62 -21.23 -2.50
C ARG A 107 -8.84 -20.91 -1.03
N PHE A 108 -9.85 -20.10 -0.72
CA PHE A 108 -10.07 -19.61 0.64
C PHE A 108 -11.55 -19.40 0.95
N CYS A 109 -11.89 -19.48 2.22
CA CYS A 109 -13.27 -19.32 2.67
C CYS A 109 -13.71 -17.85 2.57
N SER A 110 -14.85 -17.58 1.92
CA SER A 110 -15.40 -16.23 1.76
C SER A 110 -15.86 -15.59 3.06
N ARG A 111 -16.04 -16.38 4.13
CA ARG A 111 -16.54 -15.92 5.44
C ARG A 111 -15.44 -15.68 6.48
N CYS A 112 -14.47 -16.59 6.59
CA CYS A 112 -13.40 -16.49 7.58
C CYS A 112 -12.05 -16.09 6.98
N LEU A 113 -11.97 -15.98 5.65
CA LEU A 113 -10.75 -15.64 4.89
C LEU A 113 -9.57 -16.62 5.11
N ARG A 114 -9.79 -17.79 5.72
CA ARG A 114 -8.76 -18.82 5.87
C ARG A 114 -8.62 -19.64 4.59
N SER A 115 -7.43 -20.19 4.33
CA SER A 115 -7.23 -21.09 3.18
C SER A 115 -8.13 -22.32 3.30
N GLU A 116 -8.46 -22.95 2.17
CA GLU A 116 -9.28 -24.16 2.18
C GLU A 116 -8.66 -25.28 3.02
N GLU A 117 -7.32 -25.39 3.04
CA GLU A 117 -6.57 -26.36 3.83
C GLU A 117 -6.69 -26.07 5.33
N ALA A 118 -6.45 -24.82 5.75
CA ALA A 118 -6.57 -24.41 7.15
C ALA A 118 -8.02 -24.54 7.66
N HIS A 119 -8.99 -24.20 6.80
CA HIS A 119 -10.41 -24.31 7.12
C HIS A 119 -10.86 -25.75 7.35
N LYS A 120 -10.32 -26.72 6.58
CA LYS A 120 -10.62 -28.14 6.75
C LYS A 120 -10.08 -28.71 8.06
N ILE A 121 -8.97 -28.19 8.56
CA ILE A 121 -8.34 -28.67 9.80
C ILE A 121 -9.16 -28.20 11.03
N GLU A 122 -9.57 -26.94 11.07
CA GLU A 122 -10.29 -26.38 12.23
C GLU A 122 -11.79 -26.70 12.25
N ALA A 123 -12.40 -26.94 11.08
CA ALA A 123 -13.79 -27.41 11.01
C ALA A 123 -13.97 -28.78 11.70
N VAL A 124 -12.90 -29.57 11.84
CA VAL A 124 -12.91 -30.84 12.58
C VAL A 124 -12.94 -30.62 14.10
N ASP A 125 -12.31 -29.56 14.60
CA ASP A 125 -12.23 -29.26 16.05
C ASP A 125 -13.40 -28.41 16.57
N SER A 126 -13.97 -27.54 15.75
CA SER A 126 -14.97 -26.54 16.23
C SER A 126 -16.34 -26.63 15.55
N GLY A 127 -16.48 -27.37 14.44
CA GLY A 127 -17.74 -27.57 13.72
C GLY A 127 -18.39 -26.31 13.09
N PHE A 128 -17.87 -25.11 13.35
CA PHE A 128 -18.46 -23.86 12.88
C PHE A 128 -17.44 -22.95 12.19
N CYS A 129 -17.78 -22.54 10.96
CA CYS A 129 -17.12 -21.44 10.27
C CYS A 129 -17.52 -20.11 10.93
N VAL A 130 -16.72 -19.66 11.91
CA VAL A 130 -16.91 -18.35 12.53
C VAL A 130 -16.62 -17.26 11.50
N LYS A 131 -17.56 -16.33 11.34
CA LYS A 131 -17.38 -15.16 10.47
C LYS A 131 -16.42 -14.20 11.18
N THR A 132 -15.30 -13.86 10.56
CA THR A 132 -14.49 -12.76 11.06
C THR A 132 -15.29 -11.48 10.81
N GLU A 133 -15.87 -10.88 11.86
CA GLU A 133 -16.69 -9.66 11.73
C GLU A 133 -15.85 -8.43 11.34
N VAL A 134 -14.53 -8.56 11.52
CA VAL A 134 -13.52 -7.56 11.23
C VAL A 134 -12.89 -7.90 9.88
N GLY A 135 -12.97 -6.98 8.92
CA GLY A 135 -12.19 -7.07 7.68
C GLY A 135 -10.69 -7.15 7.96
N ILE A 136 -9.88 -7.48 6.96
CA ILE A 136 -8.41 -7.57 7.13
C ILE A 136 -7.88 -6.24 7.68
N LEU A 137 -7.25 -6.28 8.86
CA LEU A 137 -6.75 -5.10 9.56
C LEU A 137 -5.68 -4.39 8.72
N CYS A 138 -5.49 -3.09 8.95
CA CYS A 138 -4.46 -2.33 8.22
C CYS A 138 -3.06 -2.94 8.41
N GLU A 139 -2.74 -3.38 9.62
CA GLU A 139 -1.47 -4.02 9.96
C GLU A 139 -1.29 -5.37 9.23
N ASP A 140 -2.34 -6.20 9.20
CA ASP A 140 -2.32 -7.45 8.44
C ASP A 140 -2.07 -7.20 6.95
N ARG A 141 -2.75 -6.20 6.38
CA ARG A 141 -2.55 -5.80 4.97
C ARG A 141 -1.13 -5.31 4.72
N TRP A 142 -0.59 -4.48 5.61
CA TRP A 142 0.79 -4.01 5.54
C TRP A 142 1.77 -5.19 5.53
N ASN A 143 1.58 -6.17 6.43
CA ASN A 143 2.42 -7.36 6.51
C ASN A 143 2.35 -8.21 5.23
N VAL A 144 1.15 -8.41 4.68
CA VAL A 144 0.97 -9.08 3.37
C VAL A 144 1.69 -8.32 2.26
N CYS A 145 1.51 -7.01 2.16
CA CYS A 145 2.20 -6.18 1.18
C CYS A 145 3.72 -6.17 1.36
N GLN A 146 4.21 -6.19 2.60
CA GLN A 146 5.64 -6.28 2.92
C GLN A 146 6.22 -7.61 2.42
N ASN A 147 5.56 -8.73 2.69
CA ASN A 147 6.00 -10.04 2.19
C ASN A 147 6.03 -10.10 0.66
N LEU A 148 5.01 -9.53 0.00
CA LEU A 148 4.97 -9.45 -1.47
C LEU A 148 6.07 -8.55 -2.04
N LEU A 149 6.43 -7.47 -1.33
CA LEU A 149 7.55 -6.61 -1.70
C LEU A 149 8.90 -7.34 -1.56
N GLU A 150 9.13 -8.06 -0.45
CA GLU A 150 10.36 -8.83 -0.26
C GLU A 150 10.48 -9.99 -1.26
N GLN A 151 9.37 -10.64 -1.62
CA GLN A 151 9.34 -11.62 -2.70
C GLN A 151 9.73 -11.00 -4.05
N ALA A 152 9.21 -9.81 -4.36
CA ALA A 152 9.56 -9.10 -5.60
C ALA A 152 11.05 -8.71 -5.64
N LYS A 153 11.61 -8.25 -4.52
CA LYS A 153 13.05 -7.96 -4.39
C LYS A 153 13.89 -9.21 -4.59
N SER A 154 13.54 -10.31 -3.92
CA SER A 154 14.21 -11.60 -4.06
C SER A 154 14.19 -12.11 -5.51
N ASN A 155 13.07 -11.94 -6.23
CA ASN A 155 12.96 -12.32 -7.63
C ASN A 155 13.86 -11.47 -8.55
N LEU A 156 13.98 -10.16 -8.28
CA LEU A 156 14.88 -9.26 -8.99
C LEU A 156 16.35 -9.64 -8.71
N GLU A 157 16.70 -9.85 -7.45
CA GLU A 157 18.04 -10.28 -7.05
C GLU A 157 18.42 -11.62 -7.68
N ALA A 158 17.54 -12.63 -7.63
CA ALA A 158 17.78 -13.92 -8.26
C ALA A 158 17.98 -13.80 -9.79
N PHE A 159 17.25 -12.89 -10.45
CA PHE A 159 17.45 -12.60 -11.87
C PHE A 159 18.80 -11.93 -12.13
N GLU A 160 19.17 -10.93 -11.33
CA GLU A 160 20.47 -10.26 -11.43
C GLU A 160 21.63 -11.21 -11.15
N GLU A 161 21.54 -12.06 -10.12
CA GLU A 161 22.59 -13.04 -9.81
C GLU A 161 22.76 -14.09 -10.92
N SER A 162 21.66 -14.59 -11.47
CA SER A 162 21.71 -15.59 -12.54
C SER A 162 22.26 -15.04 -13.85
N ASN A 163 22.12 -13.74 -14.13
CA ASN A 163 22.51 -13.16 -15.44
C ASN A 163 23.76 -12.28 -15.37
N ILE A 164 24.07 -11.64 -14.23
CA ILE A 164 25.26 -10.80 -14.06
C ILE A 164 26.45 -11.64 -13.59
N LYS A 165 26.25 -12.60 -12.67
CA LYS A 165 27.35 -13.44 -12.16
C LYS A 165 27.64 -14.66 -13.04
N LYS A 166 26.66 -15.10 -13.84
CA LYS A 166 26.78 -16.22 -14.79
C LYS A 166 26.08 -15.85 -16.10
N PRO A 167 26.68 -14.99 -16.95
CA PRO A 167 26.08 -14.56 -18.20
C PRO A 167 25.63 -15.78 -19.00
N SER A 168 24.33 -15.88 -19.24
CA SER A 168 23.79 -16.93 -20.09
C SER A 168 23.97 -16.52 -21.54
N ASP A 169 24.48 -17.41 -22.39
CA ASP A 169 24.52 -17.20 -23.85
C ASP A 169 23.11 -17.08 -24.46
N LEU A 170 22.04 -17.37 -23.69
CA LEU A 170 20.66 -17.39 -24.14
C LEU A 170 20.00 -16.00 -24.22
N LEU A 171 20.44 -15.03 -23.39
CA LEU A 171 19.83 -13.70 -23.35
C LEU A 171 20.78 -12.63 -23.88
N ARG A 172 20.27 -11.79 -24.79
CA ARG A 172 20.97 -10.57 -25.20
C ARG A 172 20.91 -9.53 -24.08
N GLU A 173 21.90 -8.65 -24.06
CA GLU A 173 21.96 -7.53 -23.12
C GLU A 173 20.67 -6.70 -23.11
N GLN A 174 20.10 -6.41 -24.28
CA GLN A 174 18.82 -5.69 -24.39
C GLN A 174 17.66 -6.46 -23.74
N ASP A 175 17.62 -7.78 -23.87
CA ASP A 175 16.55 -8.61 -23.30
C ASP A 175 16.68 -8.65 -21.76
N ILE A 176 17.92 -8.69 -21.24
CA ILE A 176 18.22 -8.57 -19.81
C ILE A 176 17.73 -7.24 -19.26
N MET A 177 18.00 -6.13 -19.96
CA MET A 177 17.54 -4.80 -19.56
C MET A 177 16.01 -4.72 -19.48
N ILE A 178 15.31 -5.22 -20.51
CA ILE A 178 13.83 -5.21 -20.53
C ILE A 178 13.25 -5.99 -19.34
N ILE A 179 13.77 -7.18 -19.04
CA ILE A 179 13.29 -7.99 -17.90
C ILE A 179 13.60 -7.28 -16.58
N ARG A 180 14.82 -6.75 -16.45
CA ARG A 180 15.27 -6.04 -15.25
C ARG A 180 14.39 -4.83 -14.95
N GLU A 181 14.13 -3.99 -15.95
CA GLU A 181 13.24 -2.83 -15.82
C GLU A 181 11.85 -3.22 -15.35
N GLY A 182 11.29 -4.30 -15.93
CA GLY A 182 9.98 -4.79 -15.52
C GLY A 182 9.94 -5.32 -14.09
N LEU A 183 10.95 -6.08 -13.66
CA LEU A 183 11.08 -6.57 -12.28
C LEU A 183 11.27 -5.41 -11.29
N MET A 184 12.08 -4.40 -11.65
CA MET A 184 12.24 -3.18 -10.86
C MET A 184 10.92 -2.42 -10.70
N LEU A 185 10.12 -2.33 -11.77
CA LEU A 185 8.80 -1.70 -11.72
C LEU A 185 7.84 -2.48 -10.81
N ILE A 186 7.88 -3.81 -10.81
CA ILE A 186 7.09 -4.62 -9.86
C ILE A 186 7.46 -4.28 -8.42
N VAL A 187 8.75 -4.18 -8.10
CA VAL A 187 9.23 -3.77 -6.76
C VAL A 187 8.71 -2.37 -6.40
N GLN A 188 8.75 -1.42 -7.33
CA GLN A 188 8.22 -0.07 -7.15
C GLN A 188 6.73 -0.08 -6.83
N CYS A 189 5.93 -0.75 -7.65
CA CYS A 189 4.48 -0.83 -7.49
C CYS A 189 4.07 -1.55 -6.19
N ARG A 190 4.78 -2.62 -5.81
CA ARG A 190 4.54 -3.32 -4.52
C ARG A 190 4.82 -2.42 -3.33
N ARG A 191 5.87 -1.60 -3.39
CA ARG A 191 6.19 -0.62 -2.34
C ARG A 191 5.10 0.44 -2.22
N VAL A 192 4.59 0.95 -3.34
CA VAL A 192 3.46 1.89 -3.33
C VAL A 192 2.21 1.26 -2.69
N LEU A 193 1.88 0.01 -3.05
CA LEU A 193 0.74 -0.71 -2.45
C LEU A 193 0.90 -0.93 -0.94
N LYS A 194 2.12 -1.24 -0.48
CA LYS A 194 2.47 -1.34 0.94
C LYS A 194 2.18 -0.01 1.65
N TRP A 195 2.73 1.10 1.17
CA TRP A 195 2.52 2.43 1.76
C TRP A 195 1.10 2.97 1.59
N CYS A 196 0.34 2.47 0.62
CA CYS A 196 -1.08 2.73 0.49
C CYS A 196 -1.90 2.17 1.68
N CYS A 197 -1.40 1.15 2.40
CA CYS A 197 -2.04 0.69 3.63
C CYS A 197 -1.90 1.75 4.73
N VAL A 198 -0.75 2.39 4.85
CA VAL A 198 -0.52 3.49 5.81
C VAL A 198 -1.33 4.73 5.44
N TYR A 199 -1.47 5.00 4.14
CA TYR A 199 -2.37 6.04 3.67
C TYR A 199 -3.81 5.78 4.11
N ASP A 200 -4.31 4.57 3.92
CA ASP A 200 -5.64 4.17 4.37
C ASP A 200 -5.82 4.38 5.88
N TYR A 201 -4.83 4.00 6.69
CA TYR A 201 -4.83 4.20 8.14
C TYR A 201 -4.98 5.68 8.54
N PHE A 202 -4.14 6.56 8.00
CA PHE A 202 -4.09 7.96 8.44
C PHE A 202 -5.07 8.92 7.75
N TYR A 203 -5.58 8.57 6.56
CA TYR A 203 -6.33 9.53 5.73
C TYR A 203 -7.79 9.14 5.51
N THR A 204 -8.21 7.92 5.86
CA THR A 204 -9.60 7.47 5.64
C THR A 204 -10.32 7.02 6.90
N GLU A 205 -9.70 7.23 8.07
CA GLU A 205 -10.18 6.73 9.36
C GLU A 205 -11.65 7.09 9.64
N TYR A 206 -12.09 8.26 9.18
CA TYR A 206 -13.43 8.81 9.43
C TYR A 206 -14.28 9.03 8.16
N GLU A 207 -13.73 8.73 6.98
CA GLU A 207 -14.38 8.99 5.69
C GLU A 207 -14.74 7.68 4.98
N ASN A 208 -15.81 7.00 5.43
CA ASN A 208 -16.21 5.68 4.92
C ASN A 208 -16.31 5.61 3.39
N SER A 209 -16.83 6.63 2.72
CA SER A 209 -16.92 6.64 1.24
C SER A 209 -15.56 6.69 0.55
N LYS A 210 -14.62 7.49 1.08
CA LYS A 210 -13.24 7.56 0.55
C LYS A 210 -12.48 6.27 0.88
N LYS A 211 -12.72 5.67 2.04
CA LYS A 211 -12.19 4.35 2.39
C LYS A 211 -12.64 3.28 1.40
N GLU A 212 -13.94 3.20 1.11
CA GLU A 212 -14.48 2.26 0.13
C GLU A 212 -13.91 2.48 -1.28
N TYR A 213 -13.83 3.75 -1.71
CA TYR A 213 -13.22 4.09 -3.00
C TYR A 213 -11.72 3.75 -3.05
N LEU A 214 -10.98 4.01 -1.97
CA LEU A 214 -9.59 3.61 -1.84
C LEU A 214 -9.43 2.09 -1.94
N ARG A 215 -10.31 1.31 -1.30
CA ARG A 215 -10.29 -0.16 -1.42
C ARG A 215 -10.52 -0.61 -2.84
N TYR A 216 -11.45 0.02 -3.55
CA TYR A 216 -11.71 -0.24 -4.97
C TYR A 216 -10.47 0.04 -5.83
N LEU A 217 -9.86 1.23 -5.67
CA LEU A 217 -8.64 1.60 -6.40
C LEU A 217 -7.47 0.65 -6.09
N GLN A 218 -7.28 0.29 -4.82
CA GLN A 218 -6.28 -0.70 -4.39
C GLN A 218 -6.51 -2.06 -5.05
N GLY A 219 -7.75 -2.54 -5.08
CA GLY A 219 -8.12 -3.81 -5.74
C GLY A 219 -7.73 -3.82 -7.22
N ASN A 220 -8.06 -2.73 -7.94
CA ASN A 220 -7.70 -2.57 -9.34
C ASN A 220 -6.18 -2.51 -9.55
N ALA A 221 -5.47 -1.76 -8.71
CA ALA A 221 -4.01 -1.63 -8.79
C ALA A 221 -3.29 -2.96 -8.56
N ILE A 222 -3.76 -3.75 -7.60
CA ILE A 222 -3.23 -5.09 -7.33
C ILE A 222 -3.50 -6.01 -8.53
N ALA A 223 -4.73 -6.02 -9.06
CA ALA A 223 -5.09 -6.87 -10.20
C ALA A 223 -4.28 -6.51 -11.46
N ALA A 224 -4.15 -5.22 -11.77
CA ALA A 224 -3.34 -4.74 -12.88
C ALA A 224 -1.86 -5.13 -12.75
N LEU A 225 -1.28 -4.95 -11.57
CA LEU A 225 0.10 -5.34 -11.29
C LEU A 225 0.31 -6.86 -11.40
N GLN A 226 -0.68 -7.64 -10.95
CA GLN A 226 -0.61 -9.10 -10.99
C GLN A 226 -0.75 -9.64 -12.41
N SER A 227 -1.60 -9.03 -13.24
CA SER A 227 -1.68 -9.30 -14.68
C SER A 227 -0.35 -9.00 -15.36
N TYR A 228 0.23 -7.82 -15.13
CA TYR A 228 1.54 -7.45 -15.67
C TYR A 228 2.65 -8.42 -15.24
N SER A 229 2.70 -8.78 -13.95
CA SER A 229 3.69 -9.72 -13.42
C SER A 229 3.59 -11.10 -14.10
N ASN A 230 2.37 -11.58 -14.37
CA ASN A 230 2.17 -12.83 -15.08
C ASN A 230 2.65 -12.74 -16.54
N THR A 231 2.31 -11.65 -17.23
CA THR A 231 2.78 -11.40 -18.60
C THR A 231 4.31 -11.34 -18.66
N LEU A 232 4.95 -10.62 -17.74
CA LEU A 232 6.42 -10.55 -17.69
C LEU A 232 7.04 -11.93 -17.48
N GLN A 233 6.48 -12.73 -16.57
CA GLN A 233 6.98 -14.08 -16.29
C GLN A 233 6.81 -15.02 -17.49
N GLU A 234 5.62 -15.04 -18.11
CA GLU A 234 5.35 -15.85 -19.30
C GLU A 234 6.27 -15.49 -20.45
N GLN A 235 6.45 -14.19 -20.71
CA GLN A 235 7.29 -13.73 -21.80
C GLN A 235 8.79 -13.99 -21.51
N LYS A 236 9.21 -13.87 -20.25
CA LYS A 236 10.56 -14.28 -19.83
C LYS A 236 10.81 -15.77 -20.10
N ASP A 237 9.85 -16.63 -19.76
CA ASP A 237 9.98 -18.08 -19.97
C ASP A 237 10.06 -18.41 -21.47
N ILE A 238 9.27 -17.72 -22.32
CA ILE A 238 9.36 -17.84 -23.78
C ILE A 238 10.75 -17.47 -24.28
N VAL A 239 11.27 -16.29 -23.92
CA VAL A 239 12.58 -15.82 -24.40
C VAL A 239 13.71 -16.75 -23.97
N LEU A 240 13.64 -17.35 -22.78
CA LEU A 240 14.63 -18.32 -22.31
C LEU A 240 14.63 -19.63 -23.11
N THR A 241 13.54 -19.95 -23.83
CA THR A 241 13.40 -21.17 -24.63
C THR A 241 13.46 -20.92 -26.14
N ALA A 242 13.42 -19.65 -26.57
CA ALA A 242 13.35 -19.27 -27.97
C ALA A 242 14.65 -19.62 -28.70
N ALA A 243 14.52 -20.17 -29.91
CA ALA A 243 15.64 -20.54 -30.77
C ALA A 243 15.94 -19.45 -31.82
N THR A 244 14.97 -18.57 -32.10
CA THR A 244 15.06 -17.57 -33.17
C THR A 244 14.83 -16.14 -32.67
N TYR A 245 15.28 -15.15 -33.45
CA TYR A 245 15.08 -13.74 -33.11
C TYR A 245 13.60 -13.34 -33.20
N GLU A 246 12.91 -13.85 -34.22
CA GLU A 246 11.51 -13.60 -34.53
C GLU A 246 10.58 -14.05 -33.40
N GLU A 247 10.86 -15.18 -32.76
CA GLU A 247 10.11 -15.67 -31.58
C GLU A 247 10.17 -14.67 -30.41
N CYS A 248 11.26 -13.92 -30.28
CA CYS A 248 11.41 -12.91 -29.24
C CYS A 248 10.91 -11.51 -29.66
N SER A 249 10.49 -11.31 -30.91
CA SER A 249 10.02 -10.00 -31.40
C SER A 249 8.81 -9.50 -30.61
N PHE A 250 7.89 -10.41 -30.28
CA PHE A 250 6.72 -10.11 -29.46
C PHE A 250 7.13 -9.68 -28.05
N PHE A 251 8.05 -10.39 -27.39
CA PHE A 251 8.59 -9.98 -26.09
C PHE A 251 9.17 -8.56 -26.13
N ARG A 252 10.01 -8.25 -27.13
CA ARG A 252 10.70 -6.95 -27.26
C ARG A 252 9.76 -5.76 -27.50
N HIS A 253 8.54 -6.00 -27.97
CA HIS A 253 7.53 -4.95 -28.16
C HIS A 253 6.50 -4.94 -27.02
N THR A 254 5.97 -6.11 -26.66
CA THR A 254 4.87 -6.26 -25.71
C THR A 254 5.30 -5.93 -24.28
N VAL A 255 6.47 -6.40 -23.83
CA VAL A 255 6.92 -6.18 -22.46
C VAL A 255 7.20 -4.70 -22.19
N PRO A 256 7.95 -3.96 -23.02
CA PRO A 256 8.13 -2.52 -22.81
C PRO A 256 6.82 -1.73 -22.84
N THR A 257 5.90 -2.07 -23.74
CA THR A 257 4.57 -1.44 -23.81
C THR A 257 3.77 -1.69 -22.53
N ALA A 258 3.71 -2.93 -22.06
CA ALA A 258 3.03 -3.29 -20.82
C ALA A 258 3.68 -2.62 -19.59
N THR A 259 5.01 -2.49 -19.60
CA THR A 259 5.80 -1.81 -18.57
C THR A 259 5.45 -0.32 -18.50
N SER A 260 5.37 0.35 -19.66
CA SER A 260 4.92 1.75 -19.74
C SER A 260 3.48 1.91 -19.24
N ASN A 261 2.57 1.03 -19.65
CA ASN A 261 1.17 1.07 -19.23
C ASN A 261 1.00 0.93 -17.72
N ILE A 262 1.67 -0.03 -17.09
CA ILE A 262 1.58 -0.22 -15.63
C ILE A 262 2.27 0.91 -14.88
N GLY A 263 3.38 1.44 -15.40
CA GLY A 263 4.04 2.63 -14.85
C GLY A 263 3.11 3.86 -14.84
N ASN A 264 2.45 4.12 -15.97
CA ASN A 264 1.47 5.21 -16.10
C ASN A 264 0.26 5.01 -15.16
N TYR A 265 -0.25 3.78 -15.07
CA TYR A 265 -1.33 3.46 -14.14
C TYR A 265 -0.95 3.80 -12.69
N PHE A 266 0.23 3.37 -12.24
CA PHE A 266 0.69 3.63 -10.88
C PHE A 266 1.02 5.10 -10.63
N TYR A 267 1.49 5.83 -11.64
CA TYR A 267 1.64 7.28 -11.56
C TYR A 267 0.31 7.98 -11.23
N TYR A 268 -0.75 7.68 -12.01
CA TYR A 268 -2.07 8.27 -11.75
C TYR A 268 -2.67 7.78 -10.43
N PHE A 269 -2.51 6.51 -10.10
CA PHE A 269 -2.94 5.98 -8.81
C PHE A 269 -2.31 6.75 -7.64
N ILE A 270 -1.00 6.98 -7.64
CA ILE A 270 -0.32 7.77 -6.60
C ILE A 270 -0.86 9.19 -6.57
N LYS A 271 -1.00 9.82 -7.75
CA LYS A 271 -1.51 11.20 -7.85
C LYS A 271 -2.91 11.33 -7.26
N THR A 272 -3.83 10.42 -7.57
CA THR A 272 -5.18 10.40 -6.99
C THR A 272 -5.17 10.31 -5.45
N LEU A 273 -4.20 9.59 -4.87
CA LEU A 273 -4.02 9.52 -3.41
C LEU A 273 -3.42 10.81 -2.85
N GLN A 274 -2.45 11.41 -3.53
CA GLN A 274 -1.86 12.68 -3.12
C GLN A 274 -2.88 13.81 -3.18
N ASP A 275 -3.73 13.83 -4.20
CA ASP A 275 -4.81 14.81 -4.33
C ASP A 275 -5.90 14.63 -3.25
N GLY A 276 -5.86 13.55 -2.45
CA GLY A 276 -6.80 13.35 -1.34
C GLY A 276 -8.14 12.74 -1.76
N LEU A 277 -8.16 11.95 -2.84
CA LEU A 277 -9.36 11.27 -3.36
C LEU A 277 -10.51 12.24 -3.71
N VAL A 278 -10.19 13.35 -4.39
CA VAL A 278 -11.13 14.44 -4.73
C VAL A 278 -12.39 14.00 -5.49
N ASP A 279 -12.31 12.87 -6.20
CA ASP A 279 -13.43 12.29 -6.94
C ASP A 279 -14.59 11.89 -6.02
N VAL A 280 -14.30 11.61 -4.75
CA VAL A 280 -15.31 11.31 -3.72
C VAL A 280 -15.60 12.55 -2.90
N LYS A 281 -16.70 13.22 -3.24
CA LYS A 281 -17.26 14.29 -2.42
C LYS A 281 -17.90 13.68 -1.18
N VAL A 282 -17.20 13.75 -0.05
CA VAL A 282 -17.83 13.52 1.26
C VAL A 282 -18.86 14.63 1.42
N LYS A 283 -20.14 14.28 1.55
CA LYS A 283 -21.14 15.27 1.94
C LYS A 283 -20.75 15.74 3.32
N SER A 284 -20.22 16.96 3.45
CA SER A 284 -20.23 17.64 4.74
C SER A 284 -21.68 17.60 5.19
N TYR A 285 -21.95 17.02 6.36
CA TYR A 285 -23.31 17.03 6.90
C TYR A 285 -23.77 18.46 7.31
N ASN A 286 -23.01 19.49 6.94
CA ASN A 286 -23.31 20.92 7.02
C ASN A 286 -24.51 21.39 6.17
N GLY A 287 -25.35 20.47 5.67
CA GLY A 287 -26.48 20.79 4.78
C GLY A 287 -27.85 20.33 5.28
N GLY A 288 -27.95 19.80 6.50
CA GLY A 288 -29.26 19.56 7.11
C GLY A 288 -29.77 20.85 7.73
N ALA A 289 -30.92 21.36 7.27
CA ALA A 289 -31.62 22.49 7.90
C ALA A 289 -32.19 22.10 9.29
N GLY A 290 -31.32 21.74 10.23
CA GLY A 290 -31.64 21.34 11.61
C GLY A 290 -30.68 22.00 12.61
N PRO A 291 -30.99 21.98 13.92
CA PRO A 291 -30.25 22.73 14.95
C PRO A 291 -28.90 22.11 15.35
N PHE A 292 -28.32 21.28 14.48
CA PHE A 292 -27.14 20.48 14.77
C PHE A 292 -26.10 20.62 13.66
N TRP A 293 -24.82 20.55 14.02
CA TRP A 293 -23.71 20.33 13.11
C TRP A 293 -23.05 19.00 13.45
N TYR A 294 -22.59 18.26 12.45
CA TYR A 294 -21.94 16.97 12.71
C TYR A 294 -20.43 17.17 12.74
N CYS A 295 -19.77 16.54 13.70
CA CYS A 295 -18.32 16.55 13.79
C CYS A 295 -17.69 15.90 12.56
N ASP A 296 -16.81 16.63 11.88
CA ASP A 296 -16.06 16.08 10.73
C ASP A 296 -15.10 14.95 11.13
N ARG A 297 -14.76 14.83 12.42
CA ARG A 297 -13.90 13.75 12.97
C ARG A 297 -14.69 12.50 13.37
N CYS A 298 -15.70 12.60 14.24
CA CYS A 298 -16.37 11.41 14.77
C CYS A 298 -17.82 11.24 14.31
N THR A 299 -18.33 12.17 13.47
CA THR A 299 -19.72 12.21 12.98
C THR A 299 -20.80 12.38 14.08
N TYR A 300 -20.40 12.66 15.32
CA TYR A 300 -21.33 13.01 16.40
C TYR A 300 -22.09 14.31 16.07
N ALA A 301 -23.39 14.32 16.36
CA ALA A 301 -24.24 15.48 16.15
C ALA A 301 -24.11 16.43 17.35
N ASN A 302 -23.40 17.52 17.15
CA ASN A 302 -23.28 18.61 18.11
C ASN A 302 -24.39 19.62 17.90
N THR A 303 -24.79 20.33 18.95
CA THR A 303 -25.73 21.45 18.82
C THR A 303 -25.00 22.70 18.30
N TRP A 304 -25.73 23.64 17.72
CA TRP A 304 -25.16 24.91 17.25
C TRP A 304 -24.55 25.79 18.35
N HIS A 305 -24.83 25.50 19.63
CA HIS A 305 -24.18 26.19 20.76
C HIS A 305 -22.80 25.63 21.05
N ASP A 306 -22.53 24.39 20.63
CA ASP A 306 -21.26 23.72 20.85
C ASP A 306 -20.25 24.22 19.82
N LYS A 307 -19.16 24.82 20.32
CA LYS A 307 -18.07 25.32 19.47
C LYS A 307 -17.07 24.23 19.08
N GLU A 308 -17.08 23.12 19.81
CA GLU A 308 -16.19 21.97 19.65
C GLU A 308 -16.99 20.68 19.82
N CYS A 309 -16.45 19.56 19.34
CA CYS A 309 -17.19 18.30 19.34
C CYS A 309 -17.15 17.64 20.74
N GLU A 310 -18.31 17.42 21.37
CA GLU A 310 -18.41 16.78 22.70
C GLU A 310 -17.68 15.43 22.78
N MET A 311 -17.68 14.66 21.70
CA MET A 311 -17.06 13.33 21.67
C MET A 311 -15.57 13.33 21.32
N CYS A 312 -15.06 14.44 20.77
CA CYS A 312 -13.64 14.58 20.43
C CYS A 312 -12.90 15.55 21.36
N TYR A 313 -13.64 16.23 22.24
CA TYR A 313 -13.10 17.11 23.24
C TYR A 313 -12.45 16.26 24.33
N ASP A 314 -11.14 16.35 24.43
CA ASP A 314 -10.33 15.62 25.39
C ASP A 314 -9.93 16.58 26.51
N ASP A 315 -10.56 16.45 27.67
CA ASP A 315 -10.29 17.25 28.90
C ASP A 315 -8.84 17.10 29.42
N SER A 316 -8.05 16.21 28.83
CA SER A 316 -6.65 16.03 29.22
C SER A 316 -5.74 17.16 28.75
N ALA A 317 -6.11 17.93 27.72
CA ALA A 317 -5.30 19.05 27.21
C ALA A 317 -5.39 20.31 28.08
N SER A 318 -6.52 20.55 28.75
CA SER A 318 -6.74 21.67 29.68
C SER A 318 -6.00 21.47 31.01
N LEU A 319 -5.84 20.22 31.47
CA LEU A 319 -5.08 19.89 32.70
C LEU A 319 -3.57 20.12 32.58
N VAL A 320 -3.00 20.08 31.37
CA VAL A 320 -1.57 20.36 31.14
C VAL A 320 -1.26 21.86 31.28
N GLY A 321 -2.23 22.72 30.96
CA GLY A 321 -2.13 24.17 31.15
C GLY A 321 -2.16 24.59 32.63
N GLU A 322 -3.04 24.00 33.44
CA GLU A 322 -3.15 24.35 34.86
C GLU A 322 -1.95 23.86 35.71
N LEU A 323 -1.30 22.77 35.31
CA LEU A 323 -0.10 22.27 35.99
C LEU A 323 1.17 23.09 35.68
N SER A 324 1.21 23.77 34.52
CA SER A 324 2.35 24.62 34.14
C SER A 324 2.30 26.00 34.82
N ASP A 325 1.10 26.51 35.15
CA ASP A 325 0.94 27.76 35.91
C ASP A 325 1.22 27.61 37.42
N LEU A 326 1.06 26.41 37.99
CA LEU A 326 1.39 26.13 39.39
C LEU A 326 2.91 25.99 39.65
N SER A 327 3.71 25.73 38.60
CA SER A 327 5.17 25.56 38.70
C SER A 327 5.95 26.88 38.73
N LEU A 328 5.33 28.01 38.38
CA LEU A 328 6.03 29.30 38.25
C LEU A 328 5.93 30.21 39.49
N ASN A 329 5.17 29.83 40.52
CA ASN A 329 4.96 30.64 41.73
C ASN A 329 5.75 30.17 42.97
N LYS A 330 6.85 29.43 42.80
CA LYS A 330 7.76 29.07 43.91
C LYS A 330 9.24 29.29 43.58
N VAL A 331 9.62 30.51 43.21
CA VAL A 331 10.97 31.03 43.52
C VAL A 331 10.88 32.56 43.70
N SER A 332 10.82 32.99 44.96
CA SER A 332 11.23 34.32 45.41
C SER A 332 11.78 34.20 46.82
#